data_AF-V5FUB2-F1
#
_entry.id   AF-V5FUB2-F1
#
_cell.length_a   1.000
_cell.length_b   1.000
_cell.length_c   1.000
_cell.angle_alpha   90.00
_cell.angle_beta   90.00
_cell.angle_gamma   90.00
#
_symmetry.space_group_name_H-M   'P 1'
#
loop_
_entity.id
_entity.type
_entity.pdbx_description
1 polymer ?
#
loop_
_entity_poly.entity_id
_entity_poly.type
_entity_poly.pdbx_seq_one_letter_code
_entity_poly.pdbx_strand_id
1 'polypeptide(L)'
;YFPTYDFVYAHDPKKLCKTGDLVLIERLPEKLTRLITHKVKEVIYPLGDITDPITGKKVVAGKYRDHIEAVNKVYGERSNAFKYEDSPPRGWQEDRKDFTHVDTYVKYHDTGKDEPHSV
;
A
#
# COMPACT_ATOMS: atom_id res chain seq x y z
N TYR A 1 11.92 19.34 18.55
CA TYR A 1 12.13 17.92 18.24
C TYR A 1 12.03 17.78 16.73
N PHE A 2 12.97 17.09 16.09
CA PHE A 2 12.96 16.89 14.63
C PHE A 2 12.84 15.40 14.32
N PRO A 3 12.15 15.01 13.24
CA PRO A 3 12.05 13.62 12.86
C PRO A 3 13.41 13.11 12.37
N THR A 4 13.78 11.93 12.86
CA THR A 4 14.89 11.13 12.34
C THR A 4 14.30 9.94 11.60
N TYR A 5 14.90 9.59 10.46
CA TYR A 5 14.44 8.49 9.62
C TYR A 5 15.52 7.42 9.53
N ASP A 6 15.15 6.17 9.80
CA ASP A 6 16.03 5.01 9.74
C ASP A 6 15.44 3.95 8.82
N PHE A 7 16.32 3.21 8.14
CA PHE A 7 15.94 2.10 7.27
C PHE A 7 16.12 0.77 7.99
N VAL A 8 15.09 -0.06 7.97
CA VAL A 8 15.07 -1.36 8.65
C VAL A 8 14.61 -2.45 7.67
N TYR A 9 15.32 -3.58 7.67
CA TYR A 9 14.91 -4.77 6.92
C TYR A 9 14.01 -5.66 7.78
N ALA A 10 12.80 -5.92 7.27
CA ALA A 10 11.82 -6.79 7.88
C ALA A 10 11.57 -8.04 7.03
N HIS A 11 11.38 -9.17 7.70
CA HIS A 11 11.01 -10.43 7.06
C HIS A 11 9.51 -10.46 6.73
N ASP A 12 9.16 -10.60 5.45
CA ASP A 12 7.80 -10.78 4.94
C ASP A 12 7.73 -11.95 3.95
N PRO A 13 7.58 -13.20 4.42
CA PRO A 13 7.61 -14.38 3.55
C PRO A 13 6.37 -14.50 2.66
N LYS A 14 5.24 -13.88 3.06
CA LYS A 14 3.97 -13.95 2.33
C LYS A 14 3.78 -12.79 1.35
N LYS A 15 4.74 -11.85 1.28
CA LYS A 15 4.64 -10.62 0.49
C LYS A 15 3.32 -9.89 0.73
N LEU A 16 2.96 -9.73 2.00
CA LEU A 16 1.72 -9.05 2.39
C LEU A 16 1.79 -7.54 2.13
N CYS A 17 2.99 -6.96 2.26
CA CYS A 17 3.19 -5.52 2.15
C CYS A 17 3.34 -5.08 0.70
N LYS A 18 2.77 -3.92 0.37
CA LYS A 18 3.06 -3.19 -0.87
C LYS A 18 3.70 -1.83 -0.56
N THR A 19 4.32 -1.24 -1.59
CA THR A 19 5.02 0.04 -1.45
C THR A 19 4.08 1.16 -1.01
N GLY A 20 4.38 1.81 0.12
CA GLY A 20 3.61 2.94 0.66
C GLY A 20 2.55 2.57 1.69
N ASP A 21 2.42 1.29 2.03
CA ASP A 21 1.57 0.85 3.14
C ASP A 21 2.22 1.20 4.50
N LEU A 22 1.39 1.48 5.51
CA LEU A 22 1.84 1.64 6.89
C LEU A 22 1.74 0.29 7.61
N VAL A 23 2.88 -0.22 8.04
CA VAL A 23 3.03 -1.59 8.55
C VAL A 23 3.52 -1.62 9.99
N LEU A 24 3.06 -2.61 10.74
CA LEU A 24 3.59 -2.93 12.06
C LEU A 24 4.70 -3.96 11.92
N ILE A 25 5.88 -3.64 12.45
CA ILE A 25 7.01 -4.56 12.51
C ILE A 25 7.32 -4.94 13.96
N GLU A 26 7.70 -6.20 14.17
CA GLU A 26 8.13 -6.71 15.47
C GLU A 26 9.59 -7.16 15.40
N ARG A 27 10.35 -6.88 16.46
CA ARG A 27 11.72 -7.36 16.57
C ARG A 27 11.73 -8.89 16.73
N LEU A 28 12.58 -9.56 15.97
CA LEU A 28 12.77 -11.00 16.11
C LEU A 28 13.62 -11.31 17.37
N PRO A 29 13.37 -12.46 18.03
CA PRO A 29 14.20 -12.89 19.16
C PRO A 29 15.66 -13.11 18.73
N GLU A 30 15.85 -13.62 17.52
CA GLU A 30 17.16 -13.84 16.90
C GLU A 30 17.18 -13.26 15.49
N LYS A 31 18.35 -12.77 15.05
CA LYS A 31 18.51 -12.22 13.71
C LYS A 31 18.51 -13.36 12.68
N LEU A 32 17.62 -13.30 11.69
CA LEU A 32 17.56 -14.28 10.59
C LEU A 32 18.80 -14.20 9.69
N THR A 33 19.24 -12.98 9.38
CA THR A 33 20.45 -12.71 8.60
C THR A 33 21.17 -11.51 9.21
N ARG A 34 22.31 -11.11 8.62
CA ARG A 34 23.06 -9.92 9.08
C ARG A 34 22.20 -8.65 9.11
N LEU A 35 21.25 -8.51 8.18
CA LEU A 35 20.44 -7.30 8.00
C LEU A 35 19.01 -7.45 8.54
N ILE A 36 18.43 -8.65 8.46
CA ILE A 36 17.02 -8.87 8.82
C ILE A 36 16.91 -9.04 10.34
N THR A 37 16.33 -8.02 10.97
CA THR A 37 16.20 -7.92 12.44
C THR A 37 14.76 -7.91 12.91
N HIS A 38 13.82 -7.57 12.03
CA HIS A 38 12.40 -7.48 12.33
C HIS A 38 11.60 -8.43 11.43
N LYS A 39 10.36 -8.71 11.80
CA LYS A 39 9.36 -9.37 10.97
C LYS A 39 8.16 -8.44 10.79
N VAL A 40 7.50 -8.53 9.65
CA VAL A 40 6.20 -7.89 9.46
C VAL A 40 5.17 -8.65 10.28
N LYS A 41 4.41 -7.93 11.13
CA LYS A 41 3.28 -8.48 11.86
C LYS A 41 2.00 -8.34 11.07
N GLU A 42 1.68 -7.12 10.64
CA GLU A 42 0.46 -6.82 9.89
C GLU A 42 0.57 -5.48 9.16
N VAL A 43 -0.29 -5.30 8.14
CA VAL A 43 -0.49 -4.03 7.46
C VAL A 43 -1.60 -3.28 8.18
N ILE A 44 -1.27 -2.14 8.79
CA ILE A 44 -2.26 -1.32 9.53
C ILE A 44 -3.07 -0.49 8.54
N TYR A 45 -2.40 0.23 7.64
CA TYR A 45 -3.06 1.09 6.65
C TYR A 45 -2.53 0.81 5.24
N PRO A 46 -3.35 0.19 4.37
CA PRO A 46 -3.04 0.08 2.95
C PRO A 46 -3.01 1.46 2.28
N LEU A 47 -2.12 1.64 1.31
CA LEU A 47 -2.07 2.87 0.54
C LEU A 47 -3.38 3.07 -0.25
N GLY A 48 -4.09 4.16 0.06
CA GLY A 48 -5.31 4.57 -0.66
C GLY A 48 -6.63 4.02 -0.10
N ASP A 49 -6.57 3.06 0.84
CA ASP A 49 -7.77 2.42 1.41
C ASP A 49 -7.72 2.32 2.93
N ILE A 50 -7.62 3.50 3.55
CA ILE A 50 -7.51 3.68 4.99
C ILE A 50 -8.85 3.40 5.67
N THR A 51 -8.80 2.60 6.73
CA THR A 51 -9.90 2.37 7.66
C THR A 51 -9.64 3.13 8.96
N ASP A 52 -10.60 3.92 9.41
CA ASP A 52 -10.53 4.57 10.73
C ASP A 52 -10.52 3.50 11.83
N PRO A 53 -9.48 3.46 12.70
CA PRO A 53 -9.38 2.46 13.75
C PRO A 53 -10.47 2.58 14.83
N ILE A 54 -11.10 3.75 14.99
CA ILE A 54 -12.12 3.97 16.02
C ILE A 54 -13.49 3.48 15.53
N THR A 55 -13.88 3.86 14.32
CA THR A 55 -15.23 3.56 13.79
C THR A 55 -15.28 2.35 12.87
N GLY A 56 -14.13 1.88 12.37
CA GLY A 56 -14.06 0.83 11.34
C GLY A 56 -14.51 1.30 9.95
N LYS A 57 -14.82 2.58 9.77
CA LYS A 57 -15.30 3.12 8.49
C LYS A 57 -14.15 3.51 7.58
N LYS A 58 -14.37 3.41 6.27
CA LYS A 58 -13.41 3.88 5.27
C LYS A 58 -13.38 5.40 5.20
N VAL A 59 -12.18 5.96 5.12
CA VAL A 59 -11.93 7.40 5.14
C VAL A 59 -11.11 7.83 3.93
N VAL A 60 -11.41 9.03 3.44
CA VAL A 60 -10.64 9.71 2.40
C VAL A 60 -10.22 11.06 2.96
N ALA A 61 -8.90 11.20 3.18
CA ALA A 61 -8.30 12.32 3.88
C ALA A 61 -8.94 12.53 5.27
N GLY A 62 -9.87 13.48 5.41
CA GLY A 62 -10.57 13.79 6.66
C GLY A 62 -12.08 13.55 6.64
N LYS A 63 -12.60 12.84 5.63
CA LYS A 63 -14.04 12.59 5.47
C LYS A 63 -14.33 11.10 5.35
N TYR A 64 -15.38 10.63 6.01
CA TYR A 64 -15.88 9.29 5.82
C TYR A 64 -16.49 9.12 4.41
N ARG A 65 -16.29 7.95 3.80
CA ARG A 65 -16.80 7.66 2.44
C ARG A 65 -18.32 7.70 2.39
N ASP A 66 -19.00 7.15 3.39
CA ASP A 66 -20.46 7.15 3.52
C ASP A 66 -21.06 8.57 3.53
N HIS A 67 -20.38 9.53 4.18
CA HIS A 67 -20.78 10.92 4.17
C HIS A 67 -20.65 11.52 2.77
N ILE A 68 -19.54 11.25 2.08
CA ILE A 68 -19.32 11.75 0.70
C ILE A 68 -20.42 11.22 -0.22
N GLU A 69 -20.76 9.93 -0.12
CA GLU A 69 -21.85 9.31 -0.88
C GLU A 69 -23.22 9.93 -0.56
N ALA A 70 -23.52 10.16 0.72
CA ALA A 70 -24.78 10.81 1.13
C ALA A 70 -24.90 12.23 0.55
N VAL A 71 -23.81 13.00 0.58
CA VAL A 71 -23.76 14.35 0.00
C VAL A 71 -23.93 14.28 -1.52
N ASN A 72 -23.23 13.37 -2.20
CA ASN A 72 -23.35 13.21 -3.64
C ASN A 72 -24.77 12.82 -4.07
N LYS A 73 -25.48 12.00 -3.28
CA LYS A 73 -26.87 11.63 -3.55
C LYS A 73 -27.83 12.84 -3.48
N VAL A 74 -27.55 13.81 -2.61
CA VAL A 74 -28.38 15.01 -2.43
C VAL A 74 -28.08 16.06 -3.51
N TYR A 75 -26.80 16.32 -3.78
CA TYR A 75 -26.38 17.38 -4.70
C TYR A 75 -26.21 16.92 -6.16
N GLY A 76 -26.27 15.61 -6.40
CA GLY A 76 -26.00 14.99 -7.69
C GLY A 76 -24.55 14.52 -7.82
N GLU A 77 -24.36 13.31 -8.33
CA GLU A 77 -23.04 12.77 -8.64
C GLU A 77 -22.44 13.43 -9.87
N ARG A 78 -21.16 13.77 -9.80
CA ARG A 78 -20.39 14.18 -10.98
C ARG A 78 -20.14 12.96 -11.86
N SER A 79 -20.15 13.13 -13.18
CA SER A 79 -19.83 12.05 -14.14
C SER A 79 -18.46 11.41 -13.90
N ASN A 80 -17.51 12.18 -13.37
CA ASN A 80 -16.15 11.74 -13.07
C ASN A 80 -15.94 11.41 -11.58
N ALA A 81 -16.99 11.19 -10.81
CA ALA A 81 -16.87 10.80 -9.41
C ALA A 81 -16.21 9.42 -9.30
N PHE A 82 -15.30 9.27 -8.35
CA PHE A 82 -14.63 7.99 -8.10
C PHE A 82 -15.59 7.03 -7.40
N LYS A 83 -15.80 5.84 -7.98
CA LYS A 83 -16.66 4.80 -7.42
C LYS A 83 -15.84 3.83 -6.59
N TYR A 84 -15.98 3.89 -5.27
CA TYR A 84 -15.18 3.08 -4.36
C TYR A 84 -15.52 1.58 -4.44
N GLU A 85 -16.79 1.22 -4.62
CA GLU A 85 -17.25 -0.18 -4.70
C GLU A 85 -16.75 -0.92 -5.94
N ASP A 86 -16.66 -0.23 -7.08
CA ASP A 86 -16.19 -0.80 -8.35
C ASP A 86 -14.66 -0.83 -8.42
N SER A 87 -13.97 -0.13 -7.52
CA SER A 87 -12.53 0.05 -7.56
C SER A 87 -11.81 -1.10 -6.84
N PRO A 88 -10.64 -1.53 -7.34
CA PRO A 88 -9.81 -2.46 -6.59
C PRO A 88 -9.41 -1.84 -5.23
N PRO A 89 -9.04 -2.65 -4.22
CA PRO A 89 -8.70 -2.15 -2.88
C PRO A 89 -7.59 -1.10 -2.86
N ARG A 90 -6.69 -1.07 -3.86
CA ARG A 90 -5.62 -0.06 -3.98
C ARG A 90 -5.99 1.12 -4.87
N GLY A 91 -7.21 1.11 -5.39
CA GLY A 91 -7.73 2.04 -6.38
C GLY A 91 -6.80 2.14 -7.60
N TRP A 92 -6.67 3.36 -8.11
CA TRP A 92 -5.84 3.70 -9.27
C TRP A 92 -4.31 3.76 -9.02
N GLN A 93 -3.83 3.41 -7.81
CA GLN A 93 -2.40 3.52 -7.46
C GLN A 93 -1.58 2.33 -7.95
N GLU A 94 -2.21 1.16 -8.06
CA GLU A 94 -1.65 -0.03 -8.70
C GLU A 94 -1.30 0.32 -10.16
N ASP A 95 -0.15 -0.17 -10.65
CA ASP A 95 0.42 0.12 -11.99
C ASP A 95 0.86 1.57 -12.27
N ARG A 96 0.65 2.51 -11.34
CA ARG A 96 1.17 3.89 -11.47
C ARG A 96 2.31 4.20 -10.52
N LYS A 97 2.07 4.03 -9.22
CA LYS A 97 3.06 4.30 -8.16
C LYS A 97 3.52 3.03 -7.45
N ASP A 98 2.85 1.92 -7.74
CA ASP A 98 3.12 0.63 -7.16
C ASP A 98 3.24 -0.45 -8.22
N PHE A 99 4.45 -0.97 -8.31
CA PHE A 99 4.85 -2.06 -9.17
C PHE A 99 5.20 -3.31 -8.36
N THR A 100 4.83 -3.37 -7.06
CA THR A 100 5.21 -4.48 -6.16
C THR A 100 4.59 -5.82 -6.61
N HIS A 101 3.55 -5.79 -7.44
CA HIS A 101 2.90 -6.98 -7.97
C HIS A 101 3.54 -7.49 -9.29
N VAL A 102 4.44 -6.70 -9.91
CA VAL A 102 5.15 -7.06 -11.14
C VAL A 102 6.51 -7.65 -10.78
N ASP A 103 6.90 -8.74 -11.45
CA ASP A 103 8.26 -9.28 -11.34
C ASP A 103 9.25 -8.30 -11.97
N THR A 104 9.90 -7.50 -11.12
CA THR A 104 10.67 -6.30 -11.53
C THR A 104 12.12 -6.60 -11.89
N TYR A 105 12.49 -7.86 -12.15
CA TYR A 105 13.88 -8.18 -12.43
C TYR A 105 14.09 -9.41 -13.33
N VAL A 106 14.33 -9.12 -14.61
CA VAL A 106 15.10 -9.98 -15.49
C VAL A 106 16.21 -9.12 -16.07
N LYS A 107 17.48 -9.47 -15.80
CA LYS A 107 18.60 -8.74 -16.41
C LYS A 107 18.51 -8.95 -17.92
N TYR A 108 18.67 -7.89 -18.70
CA TYR A 108 18.73 -7.99 -20.17
C TYR A 108 19.73 -9.07 -20.65
N HIS A 109 20.85 -9.22 -19.94
CA HIS A 109 21.87 -10.22 -20.24
C HIS A 109 21.42 -11.68 -20.03
N ASP A 110 20.36 -11.93 -19.26
CA ASP A 110 19.86 -13.28 -18.97
C ASP A 110 18.78 -13.74 -19.99
N THR A 111 18.03 -12.82 -20.61
CA THR A 111 16.93 -13.15 -21.55
C THR A 111 17.02 -12.52 -22.93
N GLY A 112 17.87 -11.51 -23.13
CA GLY A 112 18.02 -10.81 -24.40
C GLY A 112 16.78 -10.03 -24.87
N LYS A 113 15.80 -9.83 -23.99
CA LYS A 113 14.56 -9.10 -24.26
C LYS A 113 14.49 -7.84 -23.42
N ASP A 114 13.98 -6.78 -24.03
CA ASP A 114 13.71 -5.51 -23.36
C ASP A 114 12.38 -5.62 -22.62
N GLU A 115 12.41 -5.61 -21.28
CA GLU A 115 11.21 -5.68 -20.47
C GLU A 115 10.86 -4.30 -19.90
N PRO A 116 9.64 -3.80 -20.12
CA PRO A 116 9.26 -2.41 -19.84
C PRO A 116 9.23 -2.05 -18.34
N HIS A 117 9.34 -3.05 -17.46
CA HIS A 117 9.35 -2.89 -16.00
C HIS A 117 10.70 -3.29 -15.38
N SER A 118 11.75 -3.48 -16.18
CA SER A 118 13.11 -3.68 -15.69
C SER A 118 13.71 -2.34 -15.22
N VAL A 119 14.40 -2.35 -14.07
CA VAL A 119 15.16 -1.21 -13.51
C VAL A 119 16.65 -1.47 -13.67
#